data_AF-A0A2D4QK61-F1
#
_entry.id   AF-A0A2D4QK61-F1
#
_cell.length_a   1.000
_cell.length_b   1.000
_cell.length_c   1.000
_cell.angle_alpha   90.00
_cell.angle_beta   90.00
_cell.angle_gamma   90.00
#
_symmetry.space_group_name_H-M   'P 1'
#
loop_
_entity.id
_entity.type
_entity.pdbx_description
1 polymer ?
#
loop_
_entity_poly.entity_id
_entity_poly.type
_entity_poly.pdbx_seq_one_letter_code
_entity_poly.pdbx_strand_id
1 'polypeptide(L)'
;MPVVRTLTSPSPGAIAILQLEGDVDTILDELTPAVGWPEGVVRLASPGGIDDCLVVRIDATTAQIMPHGGPRVRQRLLHWLAERNVPASGASGCRWPEAADGVQAAMLATLATATSPLAVDLLLDQPVNWETKCTWTPEDDARSRRLNHLLHPPRVVVVGEPNIGKSTLLNALAGRDRVITGDAPGTTRDFVSAEVDCAGLVVHWFDTPGIRITDDPVETRAVELARRLVTQADLLIAAADGEHQWPDLPRTPDLRIGTKSDLAAREDADAVVSAKTGRGMPTLVRSIRDTLVPPEDLATRRPWRFHPDLP
;
A
#
# COMPACT_ATOMS: atom_id res chain seq x y z
N MET A 1 26.78 -17.98 1.27
CA MET A 1 25.85 -19.13 1.17
C MET A 1 24.69 -18.70 0.30
N PRO A 2 24.29 -19.51 -0.69
CA PRO A 2 23.16 -19.19 -1.55
C PRO A 2 21.83 -19.23 -0.79
N VAL A 3 20.88 -18.39 -1.20
CA VAL A 3 19.49 -18.40 -0.72
C VAL A 3 18.53 -18.31 -1.91
N VAL A 4 17.28 -18.74 -1.71
CA VAL A 4 16.21 -18.57 -2.72
C VAL A 4 15.12 -17.66 -2.19
N ARG A 5 14.63 -16.75 -3.05
CA ARG A 5 13.50 -15.86 -2.79
C ARG A 5 12.43 -16.06 -3.84
N THR A 6 11.16 -16.03 -3.42
CA THR A 6 10.03 -16.05 -4.37
C THR A 6 9.64 -14.61 -4.67
N LEU A 7 9.73 -14.20 -5.93
CA LEU A 7 9.41 -12.83 -6.36
C LEU A 7 7.95 -12.65 -6.80
N THR A 8 7.22 -13.75 -6.99
CA THR A 8 5.80 -13.76 -7.35
C THR A 8 4.90 -13.98 -6.13
N SER A 9 3.65 -13.52 -6.23
CA SER A 9 2.61 -13.77 -5.22
C SER A 9 2.46 -15.27 -4.87
N PRO A 10 2.14 -15.62 -3.61
CA PRO A 10 1.85 -16.99 -3.19
C PRO A 10 0.57 -17.55 -3.82
N SER A 11 -0.26 -16.73 -4.45
CA SER A 11 -1.44 -17.19 -5.18
C SER A 11 -1.06 -18.11 -6.37
N PRO A 12 -1.95 -19.02 -6.80
CA PRO A 12 -1.74 -19.78 -8.02
C PRO A 12 -1.64 -18.85 -9.23
N GLY A 13 -0.68 -19.13 -10.12
CA GLY A 13 -0.48 -18.38 -11.36
C GLY A 13 0.06 -19.29 -12.47
N ALA A 14 0.20 -18.75 -13.68
CA ALA A 14 0.78 -19.50 -14.80
C ALA A 14 2.28 -19.78 -14.58
N ILE A 15 3.02 -18.79 -14.10
CA ILE A 15 4.47 -18.83 -13.88
C ILE A 15 4.78 -18.30 -12.48
N ALA A 16 5.80 -18.85 -11.84
CA ALA A 16 6.41 -18.27 -10.66
C ALA A 16 7.85 -17.84 -10.97
N ILE A 17 8.41 -16.93 -10.17
CA ILE A 17 9.82 -16.51 -10.30
C ILE A 17 10.50 -16.78 -8.97
N LEU A 18 11.52 -17.64 -9.00
CA LEU A 18 12.39 -17.96 -7.87
C LEU A 18 13.77 -17.37 -8.16
N GLN A 19 14.20 -16.40 -7.36
CA GLN A 19 15.52 -15.79 -7.48
C GLN A 19 16.50 -16.46 -6.53
N LEU A 20 17.59 -16.96 -7.07
CA LEU A 20 18.76 -17.43 -6.34
C LEU A 20 19.72 -16.26 -6.14
N GLU A 21 20.23 -16.09 -4.92
CA GLU A 21 21.20 -15.05 -4.56
C GLU A 21 22.38 -15.70 -3.83
N GLY A 22 23.62 -15.34 -4.19
CA GLY A 22 24.85 -15.84 -3.56
C GLY A 22 25.74 -16.60 -4.53
N ASP A 23 26.23 -17.78 -4.14
CA ASP A 23 26.96 -18.67 -5.05
C ASP A 23 25.97 -19.49 -5.87
N VAL A 24 25.68 -19.04 -7.09
CA VAL A 24 24.68 -19.66 -7.97
C VAL A 24 25.28 -20.74 -8.88
N ASP A 25 26.59 -20.76 -9.05
CA ASP A 25 27.28 -21.67 -9.99
C ASP A 25 27.02 -23.13 -9.63
N THR A 26 27.19 -23.45 -8.34
CA THR A 26 26.98 -24.81 -7.81
C THR A 26 25.58 -25.34 -8.15
N ILE A 27 24.55 -24.50 -8.02
CA ILE A 27 23.16 -24.91 -8.29
C ILE A 27 22.89 -24.97 -9.78
N LEU A 28 23.33 -23.97 -10.53
CA LEU A 28 23.12 -23.89 -11.97
C LEU A 28 23.77 -25.07 -12.72
N ASP A 29 24.97 -25.49 -12.30
CA ASP A 29 25.66 -26.65 -12.89
C ASP A 29 24.91 -27.97 -12.60
N GLU A 30 24.17 -28.08 -11.50
CA GLU A 30 23.30 -29.23 -11.22
C GLU A 30 22.00 -29.23 -12.04
N LEU A 31 21.55 -28.07 -12.55
CA LEU A 31 20.30 -27.95 -13.30
C LEU A 31 20.39 -28.47 -14.74
N THR A 32 21.58 -28.42 -15.35
CA THR A 32 21.78 -28.88 -16.72
C THR A 32 23.21 -29.39 -16.92
N PRO A 33 23.41 -30.50 -17.67
CA PRO A 33 24.73 -30.96 -18.04
C PRO A 33 25.42 -30.08 -19.11
N ALA A 34 24.80 -28.97 -19.55
CA ALA A 34 25.37 -28.08 -20.55
C ALA A 34 26.53 -27.22 -19.98
N VAL A 35 27.55 -26.97 -20.81
CA VAL A 35 28.75 -26.21 -20.41
C VAL A 35 28.40 -24.74 -20.15
N GLY A 36 28.40 -24.38 -18.87
CA GLY A 36 28.36 -23.01 -18.35
C GLY A 36 27.02 -22.27 -18.52
N TRP A 37 26.78 -21.28 -17.66
CA TRP A 37 25.60 -20.41 -17.71
C TRP A 37 26.01 -18.96 -18.01
N PRO A 38 26.03 -18.54 -19.28
CA PRO A 38 26.34 -17.15 -19.62
C PRO A 38 25.25 -16.21 -19.11
N GLU A 39 25.66 -15.03 -18.66
CA GLU A 39 24.76 -13.98 -18.20
C GLU A 39 23.80 -13.53 -19.32
N GLY A 40 22.54 -13.33 -18.98
CA GLY A 40 21.49 -12.87 -19.89
C GLY A 40 20.95 -13.92 -20.87
N VAL A 41 21.44 -15.16 -20.84
CA VAL A 41 20.97 -16.23 -21.72
C VAL A 41 19.97 -17.13 -21.01
N VAL A 42 18.73 -17.13 -21.49
CA VAL A 42 17.67 -18.02 -21.00
C VAL A 42 17.87 -19.43 -21.55
N ARG A 43 17.74 -20.44 -20.68
CA ARG A 43 17.75 -21.85 -21.05
C ARG A 43 16.62 -22.62 -20.40
N LEU A 44 16.22 -23.72 -21.02
CA LEU A 44 15.30 -24.68 -20.44
C LEU A 44 16.08 -25.66 -19.55
N ALA A 45 15.60 -25.90 -18.34
CA ALA A 45 16.13 -26.90 -17.42
C ALA A 45 15.00 -27.57 -16.63
N SER A 46 15.22 -28.78 -16.12
CA SER A 46 14.21 -29.54 -15.39
C SER A 46 14.73 -29.92 -13.98
N PRO A 47 14.77 -28.97 -13.03
CA PRO A 47 15.34 -29.18 -11.69
C PRO A 47 14.73 -30.40 -11.00
N GLY A 48 15.53 -31.43 -10.74
CA GLY A 48 15.08 -32.66 -10.08
C GLY A 48 13.94 -33.40 -10.81
N GLY A 49 13.68 -33.11 -12.09
CA GLY A 49 12.53 -33.63 -12.82
C GLY A 49 11.17 -33.18 -12.25
N ILE A 50 11.14 -32.08 -11.49
CA ILE A 50 9.93 -31.60 -10.82
C ILE A 50 9.02 -30.86 -11.79
N ASP A 51 9.60 -30.02 -12.63
CA ASP A 51 8.94 -29.19 -13.64
C ASP A 51 9.94 -28.76 -14.69
N ASP A 52 9.45 -28.34 -15.86
CA ASP A 52 10.26 -27.72 -16.91
C ASP A 52 10.27 -26.20 -16.70
N CYS A 53 11.46 -25.66 -16.41
CA CYS A 53 11.66 -24.29 -15.99
C CYS A 53 12.49 -23.52 -17.03
N LEU A 54 12.15 -22.24 -17.24
CA LEU A 54 13.11 -21.30 -17.81
C LEU A 54 14.08 -20.87 -16.73
N VAL A 55 15.37 -20.84 -17.03
CA VAL A 55 16.41 -20.44 -16.10
C VAL A 55 17.33 -19.44 -16.79
N VAL A 56 17.74 -18.40 -16.07
CA VAL A 56 18.66 -17.39 -16.57
C VAL A 56 19.62 -16.97 -15.46
N ARG A 57 20.91 -16.87 -15.80
CA ARG A 57 21.88 -16.18 -14.95
C ARG A 57 21.77 -14.69 -15.24
N ILE A 58 21.51 -13.88 -14.23
CA ILE A 58 21.43 -12.42 -14.36
C ILE A 58 22.84 -11.84 -14.25
N ASP A 59 23.57 -12.24 -13.21
CA ASP A 59 24.94 -11.84 -12.93
C ASP A 59 25.70 -12.98 -12.21
N ALA A 60 26.97 -12.75 -11.86
CA ALA A 60 27.82 -13.71 -11.15
C ALA A 60 27.26 -14.24 -9.82
N THR A 61 26.32 -13.54 -9.19
CA THR A 61 25.73 -13.86 -7.89
C THR A 61 24.21 -14.06 -7.90
N THR A 62 23.56 -13.87 -9.05
CA THR A 62 22.11 -13.86 -9.15
C THR A 62 21.64 -14.68 -10.35
N ALA A 63 20.67 -15.56 -10.11
CA ALA A 63 20.00 -16.33 -11.16
C ALA A 63 18.51 -16.45 -10.87
N GLN A 64 17.70 -16.65 -11.91
CA GLN A 64 16.25 -16.85 -11.77
C GLN A 64 15.84 -18.20 -12.36
N ILE A 65 14.99 -18.91 -11.62
CA ILE A 65 14.30 -20.13 -12.04
C ILE A 65 12.81 -19.79 -12.15
N MET A 66 12.23 -20.01 -13.32
CA MET A 66 10.86 -19.64 -13.65
C MET A 66 10.03 -20.89 -13.97
N PRO A 67 9.54 -21.62 -12.95
CA PRO A 67 8.66 -22.78 -13.13
C PRO A 67 7.20 -22.36 -13.39
N HIS A 68 6.35 -23.34 -13.64
CA HIS A 68 4.90 -23.14 -13.57
C HIS A 68 4.48 -22.65 -12.18
N GLY A 69 3.52 -21.71 -12.15
CA GLY A 69 3.07 -21.02 -10.94
C GLY A 69 2.12 -21.84 -10.05
N GLY A 70 2.12 -23.17 -10.18
CA GLY A 70 1.35 -24.06 -9.33
C GLY A 70 1.93 -24.11 -7.91
N PRO A 71 1.11 -24.00 -6.84
CA PRO A 71 1.62 -23.98 -5.47
C PRO A 71 2.40 -25.24 -5.09
N ARG A 72 2.00 -26.41 -5.63
CA ARG A 72 2.69 -27.68 -5.39
C ARG A 72 4.06 -27.77 -6.08
N VAL A 73 4.18 -27.21 -7.29
CA VAL A 73 5.44 -27.14 -8.04
C VAL A 73 6.44 -26.28 -7.27
N ARG A 74 6.05 -25.07 -6.88
CA ARG A 74 6.87 -24.17 -6.06
C ARG A 74 7.33 -24.84 -4.77
N GLN A 75 6.42 -25.46 -4.03
CA GLN A 75 6.76 -26.14 -2.78
C GLN A 75 7.82 -27.24 -2.97
N ARG A 76 7.69 -28.04 -4.04
CA ARG A 76 8.67 -29.09 -4.37
C ARG A 76 10.02 -28.53 -4.77
N LEU A 77 10.05 -27.48 -5.59
CA LEU A 77 11.29 -26.82 -6.00
C LEU A 77 12.01 -26.17 -4.82
N LEU A 78 11.28 -25.46 -3.94
CA LEU A 78 11.86 -24.88 -2.73
C LEU A 78 12.43 -25.96 -1.80
N HIS A 79 11.76 -27.11 -1.69
CA HIS A 79 12.27 -28.25 -0.93
C HIS A 79 13.54 -28.82 -1.55
N TRP A 80 13.54 -29.03 -2.88
CA TRP A 80 14.71 -29.51 -3.64
C TRP A 80 15.93 -28.58 -3.53
N LEU A 81 15.70 -27.26 -3.51
CA LEU A 81 16.72 -26.25 -3.24
C LEU A 81 17.23 -26.31 -1.79
N ALA A 82 16.33 -26.47 -0.82
CA ALA A 82 16.69 -26.57 0.59
C ALA A 82 17.58 -27.79 0.88
N GLU A 83 17.33 -28.93 0.23
CA GLU A 83 18.19 -30.13 0.30
C GLU A 83 19.62 -29.88 -0.20
N ARG A 84 19.83 -28.82 -0.99
CA ARG A 84 21.12 -28.37 -1.53
C ARG A 84 21.72 -27.20 -0.76
N ASN A 85 21.28 -26.98 0.47
CA ASN A 85 21.70 -25.87 1.31
C ASN A 85 21.36 -24.48 0.73
N VAL A 86 20.28 -24.39 -0.05
CA VAL A 86 19.71 -23.11 -0.53
C VAL A 86 18.38 -22.88 0.19
N PRO A 87 18.39 -22.38 1.44
CA PRO A 87 17.16 -22.14 2.18
C PRO A 87 16.35 -21.01 1.56
N ALA A 88 15.02 -21.06 1.74
CA ALA A 88 14.15 -19.95 1.42
C ALA A 88 14.42 -18.77 2.36
N SER A 89 14.55 -17.57 1.81
CA SER A 89 14.64 -16.31 2.54
C SER A 89 13.35 -15.50 2.35
N GLY A 90 13.05 -14.61 3.31
CA GLY A 90 11.89 -13.71 3.22
C GLY A 90 12.00 -12.71 2.07
N ALA A 91 10.98 -11.88 1.84
CA ALA A 91 11.06 -10.83 0.82
C ALA A 91 11.98 -9.66 1.23
N SER A 92 12.20 -9.47 2.54
CA SER A 92 13.03 -8.38 3.07
C SER A 92 14.49 -8.52 2.64
N GLY A 93 15.05 -7.46 2.04
CA GLY A 93 16.42 -7.43 1.53
C GLY A 93 16.65 -8.24 0.24
N CYS A 94 15.60 -8.41 -0.58
CA CYS A 94 15.77 -8.92 -1.96
C CYS A 94 16.78 -8.04 -2.71
N ARG A 95 17.71 -8.67 -3.42
CA ARG A 95 18.59 -7.92 -4.34
C ARG A 95 17.83 -7.61 -5.61
N TRP A 96 18.05 -6.40 -6.11
CA TRP A 96 17.60 -5.93 -7.40
C TRP A 96 18.85 -5.81 -8.27
N PRO A 97 19.29 -6.88 -8.94
CA PRO A 97 20.52 -6.87 -9.73
C PRO A 97 20.50 -5.84 -10.87
N GLU A 98 19.31 -5.43 -11.32
CA GLU A 98 19.10 -4.35 -12.28
C GLU A 98 19.27 -2.94 -11.71
N ALA A 99 19.32 -2.80 -10.38
CA ALA A 99 19.49 -1.51 -9.72
C ALA A 99 20.97 -1.08 -9.74
N ALA A 100 21.23 0.16 -10.15
CA ALA A 100 22.56 0.74 -10.18
C ALA A 100 23.12 1.02 -8.78
N ASP A 101 22.25 1.31 -7.80
CA ASP A 101 22.63 1.62 -6.42
C ASP A 101 21.54 1.25 -5.42
N GLY A 102 21.81 1.53 -4.14
CA GLY A 102 20.88 1.25 -3.04
C GLY A 102 19.59 2.07 -3.08
N VAL A 103 19.61 3.28 -3.66
CA VAL A 103 18.41 4.12 -3.80
C VAL A 103 17.49 3.55 -4.86
N GLN A 104 18.03 3.17 -6.02
CA GLN A 104 17.25 2.55 -7.08
C GLN A 104 16.70 1.18 -6.64
N ALA A 105 17.49 0.40 -5.89
CA ALA A 105 17.03 -0.87 -5.32
C ALA A 105 15.87 -0.67 -4.33
N ALA A 106 16.00 0.30 -3.42
CA ALA A 106 14.91 0.67 -2.52
C ALA A 106 13.67 1.15 -3.29
N MET A 107 13.87 1.94 -4.35
CA MET A 107 12.78 2.48 -5.18
C MET A 107 12.00 1.34 -5.84
N LEU A 108 12.68 0.37 -6.47
CA LEU A 108 12.03 -0.79 -7.09
C LEU A 108 11.25 -1.62 -6.05
N ALA A 109 11.84 -1.82 -4.87
CA ALA A 109 11.19 -2.55 -3.77
C ALA A 109 9.90 -1.85 -3.29
N THR A 110 9.96 -0.53 -3.10
CA THR A 110 8.81 0.26 -2.65
C THR A 110 7.76 0.39 -3.76
N LEU A 111 8.17 0.57 -5.01
CA LEU A 111 7.26 0.71 -6.15
C LEU A 111 6.37 -0.53 -6.34
N ALA A 112 6.91 -1.73 -6.10
CA ALA A 112 6.16 -2.98 -6.19
C ALA A 112 5.06 -3.12 -5.14
N THR A 113 5.09 -2.34 -4.06
CA THR A 113 4.14 -2.42 -2.93
C THR A 113 3.38 -1.12 -2.67
N ALA A 114 3.69 -0.04 -3.41
CA ALA A 114 3.03 1.24 -3.26
C ALA A 114 1.53 1.13 -3.58
N THR A 115 0.68 1.58 -2.65
CA THR A 115 -0.77 1.42 -2.77
C THR A 115 -1.40 2.53 -3.62
N SER A 116 -0.88 3.76 -3.53
CA SER A 116 -1.44 4.91 -4.23
C SER A 116 -0.81 5.12 -5.60
N PRO A 117 -1.59 5.30 -6.68
CA PRO A 117 -1.07 5.63 -8.00
C PRO A 117 -0.17 6.87 -8.02
N LEU A 118 -0.46 7.89 -7.20
CA LEU A 118 0.37 9.09 -7.07
C LEU A 118 1.80 8.80 -6.60
N ALA A 119 2.06 7.65 -5.96
CA ALA A 119 3.41 7.29 -5.54
C ALA A 119 4.33 6.98 -6.73
N VAL A 120 3.77 6.50 -7.85
CA VAL A 120 4.55 5.87 -8.93
C VAL A 120 5.58 6.82 -9.52
N ASP A 121 5.14 7.94 -10.09
CA ASP A 121 6.04 8.89 -10.73
C ASP A 121 7.01 9.52 -9.71
N LEU A 122 6.52 9.79 -8.49
CA LEU A 122 7.35 10.32 -7.42
C LEU A 122 8.48 9.38 -7.02
N LEU A 123 8.21 8.07 -6.94
CA LEU A 123 9.20 7.04 -6.66
C LEU A 123 10.20 6.92 -7.81
N LEU A 124 9.72 6.89 -9.05
CA LEU A 124 10.57 6.78 -10.24
C LEU A 124 11.57 7.95 -10.38
N ASP A 125 11.20 9.15 -9.89
CA ASP A 125 12.09 10.32 -9.88
C ASP A 125 13.15 10.26 -8.75
N GLN A 126 13.03 9.37 -7.77
CA GLN A 126 13.90 9.38 -6.59
C GLN A 126 15.38 9.13 -6.87
N PRO A 127 15.81 8.20 -7.75
CA PRO A 127 17.22 8.04 -8.06
C PRO A 127 17.89 9.36 -8.43
N VAL A 128 17.25 10.15 -9.31
CA VAL A 128 17.76 11.47 -9.73
C VAL A 128 17.68 12.51 -8.60
N ASN A 129 16.58 12.52 -7.84
CA ASN A 129 16.43 13.48 -6.75
C ASN A 129 17.47 13.27 -5.64
N TRP A 130 17.81 12.02 -5.32
CA TRP A 130 18.80 11.64 -4.31
C TRP A 130 20.25 11.89 -4.73
N GLU A 131 20.55 11.91 -6.04
CA GLU A 131 21.85 12.36 -6.56
C GLU A 131 22.06 13.88 -6.38
N THR A 132 20.97 14.64 -6.32
CA THR A 132 21.03 16.10 -6.20
C THR A 132 21.53 16.47 -4.80
N LYS A 133 22.72 17.07 -4.73
CA LYS A 133 23.30 17.56 -3.46
C LYS A 133 22.34 18.55 -2.80
N CYS A 134 21.67 18.12 -1.74
CA CYS A 134 20.89 18.98 -0.87
C CYS A 134 21.26 18.74 0.59
N THR A 135 21.21 19.79 1.40
CA THR A 135 21.26 19.64 2.86
C THR A 135 19.87 19.18 3.34
N TRP A 136 19.83 18.03 4.00
CA TRP A 136 18.62 17.50 4.62
C TRP A 136 18.15 18.42 5.74
N THR A 137 16.85 18.68 5.80
CA THR A 137 16.22 19.57 6.77
C THR A 137 15.10 18.86 7.53
N PRO A 138 14.68 19.36 8.72
CA PRO A 138 13.52 18.81 9.42
C PRO A 138 12.22 18.82 8.58
N GLU A 139 12.11 19.72 7.60
CA GLU A 139 10.97 19.75 6.69
C GLU A 139 11.00 18.59 5.70
N ASP A 140 12.17 18.10 5.30
CA ASP A 140 12.27 16.90 4.44
C ASP A 140 11.76 15.65 5.17
N ASP A 141 12.02 15.54 6.48
CA ASP A 141 11.46 14.49 7.33
C ASP A 141 9.94 14.62 7.48
N ALA A 142 9.44 15.85 7.64
CA ALA A 142 8.00 16.11 7.74
C ALA A 142 7.28 15.79 6.43
N ARG A 143 7.80 16.26 5.30
CA ARG A 143 7.33 15.93 3.97
C ARG A 143 7.39 14.42 3.71
N SER A 144 8.49 13.76 4.05
CA SER A 144 8.62 12.32 3.83
C SER A 144 7.54 11.54 4.59
N ARG A 145 7.21 11.95 5.82
CA ARG A 145 6.10 11.37 6.58
C ARG A 145 4.75 11.57 5.89
N ARG A 146 4.48 12.76 5.36
CA ARG A 146 3.24 13.03 4.60
C ARG A 146 3.18 12.20 3.32
N LEU A 147 4.26 12.15 2.52
CA LEU A 147 4.33 11.32 1.31
C LEU A 147 4.26 9.82 1.59
N ASN A 148 4.67 9.34 2.76
CA ASN A 148 4.53 7.93 3.13
C ASN A 148 3.08 7.46 3.22
N HIS A 149 2.10 8.38 3.28
CA HIS A 149 0.68 8.05 3.09
C HIS A 149 0.37 7.51 1.68
N LEU A 150 1.20 7.83 0.68
CA LEU A 150 1.06 7.27 -0.67
C LEU A 150 1.44 5.77 -0.71
N LEU A 151 2.34 5.35 0.19
CA LEU A 151 2.79 3.95 0.29
C LEU A 151 1.83 3.13 1.14
N HIS A 152 1.46 3.69 2.30
CA HIS A 152 0.61 3.04 3.30
C HIS A 152 -0.68 3.86 3.43
N PRO A 153 -1.85 3.31 3.04
CA PRO A 153 -3.08 4.07 3.03
C PRO A 153 -3.42 4.64 4.42
N PRO A 154 -3.57 5.97 4.55
CA PRO A 154 -3.92 6.59 5.82
C PRO A 154 -5.36 6.25 6.22
N ARG A 155 -5.61 6.28 7.53
CA ARG A 155 -6.93 6.05 8.11
C ARG A 155 -7.74 7.34 8.12
N VAL A 156 -8.76 7.38 7.28
CA VAL A 156 -9.75 8.45 7.26
C VAL A 156 -10.96 8.00 8.06
N VAL A 157 -11.22 8.65 9.19
CA VAL A 157 -12.34 8.30 10.08
C VAL A 157 -13.41 9.37 9.97
N VAL A 158 -14.64 8.95 9.66
CA VAL A 158 -15.78 9.86 9.55
C VAL A 158 -16.75 9.63 10.70
N VAL A 159 -17.01 10.70 11.44
CA VAL A 159 -17.88 10.70 12.61
C VAL A 159 -19.03 11.67 12.39
N GLY A 160 -20.22 11.27 12.81
CA GLY A 160 -21.42 12.09 12.73
C GLY A 160 -22.64 11.32 13.20
N GLU A 161 -23.78 12.01 13.36
CA GLU A 161 -25.01 11.37 13.82
C GLU A 161 -25.48 10.20 12.92
N PRO A 162 -26.26 9.25 13.45
CA PRO A 162 -26.92 8.23 12.63
C PRO A 162 -27.75 8.87 11.51
N ASN A 163 -27.88 8.18 10.36
CA ASN A 163 -28.75 8.58 9.25
C ASN A 163 -28.44 9.90 8.53
N ILE A 164 -27.31 10.57 8.79
CA ILE A 164 -26.87 11.73 8.00
C ILE A 164 -26.33 11.34 6.60
N GLY A 165 -26.20 10.04 6.31
CA GLY A 165 -25.78 9.55 4.99
C GLY A 165 -24.28 9.22 4.85
N LYS A 166 -23.56 8.98 5.95
CA LYS A 166 -22.13 8.56 5.94
C LYS A 166 -21.91 7.27 5.15
N SER A 167 -22.69 6.21 5.42
CA SER A 167 -22.56 4.94 4.71
C SER A 167 -22.93 5.06 3.23
N THR A 168 -23.92 5.91 2.90
CA THR A 168 -24.27 6.23 1.52
C THR A 168 -23.13 6.97 0.82
N LEU A 169 -22.45 7.89 1.53
CA LEU A 169 -21.27 8.59 1.03
C LEU A 169 -20.12 7.62 0.76
N LEU A 170 -19.81 6.73 1.70
CA LEU A 170 -18.79 5.69 1.54
C LEU A 170 -19.09 4.81 0.32
N ASN A 171 -20.33 4.33 0.18
CA ASN A 171 -20.71 3.51 -0.97
C ASN A 171 -20.59 4.29 -2.29
N ALA A 172 -20.93 5.58 -2.30
CA ALA A 172 -20.81 6.43 -3.48
C ALA A 172 -19.35 6.79 -3.82
N LEU A 173 -18.45 6.86 -2.83
CA LEU A 173 -17.01 7.04 -3.02
C LEU A 173 -16.36 5.76 -3.52
N ALA A 174 -16.62 4.65 -2.82
CA ALA A 174 -16.16 3.34 -3.24
C ALA A 174 -16.61 3.07 -4.68
N GLY A 175 -17.92 3.15 -4.98
CA GLY A 175 -18.47 2.82 -6.29
C GLY A 175 -17.98 3.66 -7.49
N ARG A 176 -17.26 4.77 -7.28
CA ARG A 176 -16.70 5.57 -8.37
C ARG A 176 -15.33 5.09 -8.83
N ASP A 177 -14.48 4.59 -7.92
CA ASP A 177 -13.04 4.41 -8.21
C ASP A 177 -12.42 3.18 -7.48
N ARG A 178 -13.16 2.05 -7.36
CA ARG A 178 -12.74 0.92 -6.48
C ARG A 178 -11.40 0.28 -6.86
N VAL A 179 -10.50 0.22 -5.88
CA VAL A 179 -9.76 -0.99 -5.50
C VAL A 179 -10.58 -1.69 -4.41
N ILE A 180 -11.07 -2.92 -4.66
CA ILE A 180 -11.72 -3.74 -3.63
C ILE A 180 -10.70 -4.77 -3.16
N THR A 181 -10.17 -4.59 -1.97
CA THR A 181 -9.45 -5.63 -1.21
C THR A 181 -10.28 -5.96 0.03
N GLY A 182 -10.43 -7.26 0.29
CA GLY A 182 -11.20 -7.77 1.43
C GLY A 182 -10.53 -7.47 2.77
N ASP A 183 -11.32 -7.65 3.84
CA ASP A 183 -11.00 -7.51 5.26
C ASP A 183 -9.53 -7.21 5.58
N ALA A 184 -9.22 -5.94 5.88
CA ALA A 184 -7.92 -5.56 6.41
C ALA A 184 -7.67 -6.32 7.73
N PRO A 185 -6.49 -6.93 7.94
CA PRO A 185 -6.17 -7.67 9.15
C PRO A 185 -6.35 -6.80 10.40
N GLY A 186 -7.29 -7.18 11.27
CA GLY A 186 -7.57 -6.45 12.52
C GLY A 186 -8.85 -5.61 12.53
N THR A 187 -9.66 -5.64 11.48
CA THR A 187 -11.02 -5.09 11.52
C THR A 187 -11.96 -6.05 12.24
N THR A 188 -12.52 -5.64 13.38
CA THR A 188 -13.65 -6.35 13.97
C THR A 188 -14.88 -6.10 13.09
N ARG A 189 -15.81 -7.07 13.06
CA ARG A 189 -17.08 -7.04 12.31
C ARG A 189 -17.99 -5.81 12.54
N ASP A 190 -17.57 -4.86 13.38
CA ASP A 190 -18.38 -3.76 13.90
C ASP A 190 -18.21 -2.44 13.11
N PHE A 191 -17.17 -2.30 12.27
CA PHE A 191 -16.96 -1.10 11.45
C PHE A 191 -16.98 -1.41 9.96
N VAL A 192 -17.69 -0.58 9.19
CA VAL A 192 -17.65 -0.65 7.73
C VAL A 192 -16.43 0.15 7.27
N SER A 193 -15.49 -0.53 6.64
CA SER A 193 -14.31 0.09 6.03
C SER A 193 -14.18 -0.25 4.56
N ALA A 194 -13.62 0.67 3.77
CA ALA A 194 -13.23 0.41 2.39
C ALA A 194 -11.99 1.21 2.03
N GLU A 195 -11.22 0.70 1.07
CA GLU A 195 -10.23 1.52 0.37
C GLU A 195 -10.95 2.45 -0.62
N VAL A 196 -10.57 3.72 -0.61
CA VAL A 196 -11.14 4.77 -1.46
C VAL A 196 -10.00 5.51 -2.14
N ASP A 197 -10.09 5.69 -3.46
CA ASP A 197 -9.21 6.58 -4.20
C ASP A 197 -9.65 8.04 -3.99
N CYS A 198 -8.80 8.81 -3.32
CA CYS A 198 -8.93 10.23 -3.13
C CYS A 198 -7.97 10.98 -4.07
N ALA A 199 -8.37 11.17 -5.33
CA ALA A 199 -7.59 11.91 -6.32
C ALA A 199 -6.15 11.39 -6.50
N GLY A 200 -6.01 10.06 -6.56
CA GLY A 200 -4.79 9.29 -6.72
C GLY A 200 -4.08 8.92 -5.41
N LEU A 201 -4.59 9.34 -4.25
CA LEU A 201 -4.20 8.88 -2.91
C LEU A 201 -5.21 7.83 -2.44
N VAL A 202 -4.79 6.58 -2.27
CA VAL A 202 -5.65 5.54 -1.69
C VAL A 202 -5.68 5.70 -0.17
N VAL A 203 -6.87 5.70 0.43
CA VAL A 203 -7.07 5.81 1.88
C VAL A 203 -7.93 4.67 2.42
N HIS A 204 -7.72 4.28 3.67
CA HIS A 204 -8.65 3.43 4.39
C HIS A 204 -9.74 4.28 5.03
N TRP A 205 -10.93 4.25 4.44
CA TRP A 205 -12.10 4.98 4.94
C TRP A 205 -12.83 4.14 5.99
N PHE A 206 -13.08 4.71 7.17
CA PHE A 206 -13.86 4.11 8.23
C PHE A 206 -15.16 4.90 8.46
N ASP A 207 -16.29 4.22 8.28
CA ASP A 207 -17.60 4.73 8.69
C ASP A 207 -17.88 4.29 10.12
N THR A 208 -17.92 5.26 11.04
CA THR A 208 -18.24 4.97 12.44
C THR A 208 -19.76 5.07 12.66
N PRO A 209 -20.39 4.11 13.35
CA PRO A 209 -21.69 4.34 13.96
C PRO A 209 -21.58 5.58 14.84
N GLY A 210 -22.58 6.47 14.82
CA GLY A 210 -22.50 7.74 15.55
C GLY A 210 -22.10 7.50 17.01
N ILE A 211 -20.98 8.08 17.44
CA ILE A 211 -20.45 7.91 18.79
C ILE A 211 -21.42 8.63 19.73
N ARG A 212 -22.29 7.86 20.39
CA ARG A 212 -23.06 8.36 21.54
C ARG A 212 -22.37 7.87 22.80
N ILE A 213 -22.15 8.78 23.74
CA ILE A 213 -21.69 8.44 25.08
C ILE A 213 -22.91 7.85 25.80
N THR A 214 -22.84 6.58 26.17
CA THR A 214 -23.91 5.90 26.91
C THR A 214 -23.30 5.10 28.07
N ASP A 215 -24.12 4.84 29.10
CA ASP A 215 -23.72 4.09 30.28
C ASP A 215 -23.99 2.57 30.17
N ASP A 216 -24.33 2.06 28.98
CA ASP A 216 -24.59 0.62 28.77
C ASP A 216 -23.26 -0.17 28.65
N PRO A 217 -23.06 -1.24 29.43
CA PRO A 217 -21.84 -2.05 29.40
C PRO A 217 -21.56 -2.74 28.04
N VAL A 218 -22.56 -2.98 27.20
CA VAL A 218 -22.36 -3.49 25.83
C VAL A 218 -21.89 -2.38 24.89
N GLU A 219 -22.44 -1.17 25.06
CA GLU A 219 -22.03 0.02 24.30
C GLU A 219 -20.64 0.52 24.73
N THR A 220 -20.18 0.21 25.95
CA THR A 220 -18.85 0.61 26.45
C THR A 220 -17.71 0.13 25.55
N ARG A 221 -17.75 -1.12 25.06
CA ARG A 221 -16.71 -1.64 24.13
C ARG A 221 -16.76 -0.98 22.76
N ALA A 222 -17.97 -0.73 22.24
CA ALA A 222 -18.14 -0.04 20.96
C ALA A 222 -17.65 1.42 21.05
N VAL A 223 -17.91 2.09 22.17
CA VAL A 223 -17.42 3.44 22.47
C VAL A 223 -15.89 3.46 22.60
N GLU A 224 -15.28 2.49 23.29
CA GLU A 224 -13.82 2.39 23.38
C GLU A 224 -13.17 2.16 22.01
N LEU A 225 -13.73 1.27 21.18
CA LEU A 225 -13.24 1.02 19.84
C LEU A 225 -13.35 2.27 18.95
N ALA A 226 -14.50 2.94 18.99
CA ALA A 226 -14.71 4.17 18.23
C ALA A 226 -13.75 5.28 18.68
N ARG A 227 -13.52 5.43 19.99
CA ARG A 227 -12.51 6.36 20.52
C ARG A 227 -11.11 6.02 20.01
N ARG A 228 -10.71 4.74 20.02
CA ARG A 228 -9.42 4.29 19.49
C ARG A 228 -9.27 4.63 18.01
N LEU A 229 -10.30 4.39 17.19
CA LEU A 229 -10.28 4.74 15.77
C LEU A 229 -10.09 6.24 15.59
N VAL A 230 -10.84 7.07 16.31
CA VAL A 230 -10.70 8.53 16.23
C VAL A 230 -9.31 9.01 16.67
N THR A 231 -8.74 8.41 17.73
CA THR A 231 -7.39 8.74 18.20
C THR A 231 -6.31 8.30 17.20
N GLN A 232 -6.52 7.19 16.50
CA GLN A 232 -5.58 6.65 15.52
C GLN A 232 -5.84 7.13 14.09
N ALA A 233 -6.81 8.05 13.89
CA ALA A 233 -7.13 8.59 12.59
C ALA A 233 -6.03 9.54 12.13
N ASP A 234 -5.45 9.25 10.96
CA ASP A 234 -4.55 10.19 10.26
C ASP A 234 -5.33 11.42 9.81
N LEU A 235 -6.61 11.24 9.45
CA LEU A 235 -7.54 12.32 9.14
C LEU A 235 -8.92 12.04 9.75
N LEU A 236 -9.42 12.98 10.53
CA LEU A 236 -10.72 12.95 11.20
C LEU A 236 -11.70 13.90 10.50
N ILE A 237 -12.80 13.36 10.00
CA ILE A 237 -13.86 14.13 9.37
C ILE A 237 -15.08 14.18 10.30
N ALA A 238 -15.51 15.40 10.63
CA ALA A 238 -16.82 15.64 11.20
C ALA A 238 -17.85 15.75 10.08
N ALA A 239 -18.90 14.95 10.13
CA ALA A 239 -19.99 14.96 9.16
C ALA A 239 -21.30 15.30 9.85
N ALA A 240 -22.11 16.14 9.21
CA ALA A 240 -23.50 16.36 9.57
C ALA A 240 -24.28 16.91 8.36
N ASP A 241 -25.60 16.78 8.35
CA ASP A 241 -26.46 17.39 7.33
C ASP A 241 -27.00 18.76 7.81
N GLY A 242 -27.92 19.36 7.07
CA GLY A 242 -28.49 20.67 7.42
C GLY A 242 -29.40 20.68 8.66
N GLU A 243 -29.77 19.51 9.20
CA GLU A 243 -30.68 19.39 10.34
C GLU A 243 -29.95 19.00 11.64
N HIS A 244 -28.82 18.30 11.53
CA HIS A 244 -28.07 17.80 12.68
C HIS A 244 -26.92 18.74 13.09
N GLN A 245 -26.55 18.73 14.36
CA GLN A 245 -25.38 19.47 14.85
C GLN A 245 -24.08 18.72 14.51
N TRP A 246 -22.95 19.43 14.57
CA TRP A 246 -21.65 18.79 14.49
C TRP A 246 -21.46 17.82 15.66
N PRO A 247 -20.84 16.65 15.43
CA PRO A 247 -20.57 15.70 16.51
C PRO A 247 -19.59 16.31 17.53
N ASP A 248 -19.78 15.94 18.79
CA ASP A 248 -18.78 16.19 19.83
C ASP A 248 -17.62 15.20 19.66
N LEU A 249 -16.41 15.71 19.50
CA LEU A 249 -15.22 14.93 19.13
C LEU A 249 -14.11 15.11 20.17
N PRO A 250 -13.33 14.06 20.47
CA PRO A 250 -12.24 14.13 21.45
C PRO A 250 -11.07 15.02 21.00
N ARG A 251 -11.02 15.37 19.71
CA ARG A 251 -10.09 16.36 19.14
C ARG A 251 -10.79 17.16 18.04
N THR A 252 -10.26 18.33 17.72
CA THR A 252 -10.72 19.11 16.57
C THR A 252 -10.66 18.27 15.29
N PRO A 253 -11.73 18.21 14.49
CA PRO A 253 -11.71 17.52 13.20
C PRO A 253 -10.79 18.26 12.23
N ASP A 254 -10.19 17.50 11.33
CA ASP A 254 -9.32 18.03 10.28
C ASP A 254 -10.15 18.60 9.12
N LEU A 255 -11.35 18.04 8.88
CA LEU A 255 -12.34 18.51 7.91
C LEU A 255 -13.77 18.41 8.44
N ARG A 256 -14.62 19.35 8.04
CA ARG A 256 -16.07 19.34 8.26
C ARG A 256 -16.80 19.17 6.94
N ILE A 257 -17.67 18.18 6.85
CA ILE A 257 -18.47 17.91 5.64
C ILE A 257 -19.97 18.05 5.90
N GLY A 258 -20.62 18.83 5.04
CA GLY A 258 -22.07 18.98 4.98
C GLY A 258 -22.67 17.93 4.06
N THR A 259 -23.23 16.86 4.63
CA THR A 259 -23.88 15.78 3.86
C THR A 259 -25.28 16.17 3.37
N LYS A 260 -25.83 15.41 2.41
CA LYS A 260 -27.17 15.64 1.83
C LYS A 260 -27.38 17.06 1.29
N SER A 261 -26.37 17.64 0.64
CA SER A 261 -26.43 19.01 0.11
C SER A 261 -27.45 19.23 -1.02
N ASP A 262 -28.10 18.18 -1.49
CA ASP A 262 -29.28 18.22 -2.35
C ASP A 262 -30.57 18.62 -1.62
N LEU A 263 -30.63 18.44 -0.30
CA LEU A 263 -31.76 18.84 0.54
C LEU A 263 -31.50 20.18 1.21
N ALA A 264 -30.37 20.30 1.91
CA ALA A 264 -29.94 21.51 2.59
C ALA A 264 -28.42 21.59 2.59
N ALA A 265 -27.86 22.64 1.99
CA ALA A 265 -26.43 22.90 2.05
C ALA A 265 -26.08 23.54 3.40
N ARG A 266 -24.92 23.15 3.95
CA ARG A 266 -24.42 23.67 5.22
C ARG A 266 -23.29 24.66 4.96
N GLU A 267 -23.48 25.93 5.30
CA GLU A 267 -22.52 27.00 4.97
C GLU A 267 -21.26 26.99 5.87
N ASP A 268 -21.35 26.40 7.05
CA ASP A 268 -20.27 26.27 8.04
C ASP A 268 -19.40 25.00 7.84
N ALA A 269 -19.58 24.29 6.72
CA ALA A 269 -18.79 23.12 6.34
C ALA A 269 -17.66 23.49 5.37
N ASP A 270 -16.51 22.81 5.48
CA ASP A 270 -15.39 22.97 4.54
C ASP A 270 -15.73 22.43 3.15
N ALA A 271 -16.58 21.39 3.10
CA ALA A 271 -17.12 20.85 1.86
C ALA A 271 -18.58 20.39 2.02
N VAL A 272 -19.43 20.70 1.04
CA VAL A 272 -20.81 20.22 0.99
C VAL A 272 -20.98 19.14 -0.08
N VAL A 273 -21.54 17.99 0.29
CA VAL A 273 -21.61 16.81 -0.56
C VAL A 273 -23.00 16.21 -0.62
N SER A 274 -23.33 15.67 -1.79
CA SER A 274 -24.53 14.86 -1.99
C SER A 274 -24.12 13.54 -2.63
N ALA A 275 -24.18 12.46 -1.84
CA ALA A 275 -23.88 11.12 -2.33
C ALA A 275 -24.83 10.70 -3.46
N LYS A 276 -26.09 11.19 -3.44
CA LYS A 276 -27.12 10.90 -4.42
C LYS A 276 -26.87 11.56 -5.77
N THR A 277 -26.49 12.84 -5.77
CA THR A 277 -26.30 13.62 -7.02
C THR A 277 -24.85 13.63 -7.49
N GLY A 278 -23.90 13.31 -6.61
CA GLY A 278 -22.47 13.47 -6.85
C GLY A 278 -21.94 14.89 -6.66
N ARG A 279 -22.81 15.85 -6.28
CA ARG A 279 -22.39 17.23 -6.01
C ARG A 279 -21.33 17.27 -4.91
N GLY A 280 -20.25 18.03 -5.15
CA GLY A 280 -19.17 18.27 -4.18
C GLY A 280 -18.22 17.09 -3.95
N MET A 281 -18.49 15.92 -4.53
CA MET A 281 -17.67 14.73 -4.36
C MET A 281 -16.22 14.92 -4.86
N PRO A 282 -15.97 15.49 -6.05
CA PRO A 282 -14.60 15.75 -6.52
C PRO A 282 -13.83 16.73 -5.62
N THR A 283 -14.55 17.70 -5.04
CA THR A 283 -13.96 18.65 -4.09
C THR A 283 -13.57 17.94 -2.80
N LEU A 284 -14.45 17.10 -2.24
CA LEU A 284 -14.17 16.34 -1.03
C LEU A 284 -12.93 15.43 -1.17
N VAL A 285 -12.87 14.63 -2.24
CA VAL A 285 -11.72 13.73 -2.44
C VAL A 285 -10.40 14.50 -2.60
N ARG A 286 -10.46 15.67 -3.25
CA ARG A 286 -9.29 16.56 -3.39
C ARG A 286 -8.89 17.16 -2.05
N SER A 287 -9.84 17.63 -1.25
CA SER A 287 -9.58 18.17 0.09
C SER A 287 -8.94 17.13 1.00
N ILE A 288 -9.44 15.88 0.99
CA ILE A 288 -8.82 14.79 1.76
C ILE A 288 -7.37 14.57 1.32
N ARG A 289 -7.12 14.52 0.01
CA ARG A 289 -5.77 14.38 -0.53
C ARG A 289 -4.87 15.55 -0.15
N ASP A 290 -5.32 16.79 -0.31
CA ASP A 290 -4.54 17.99 0.02
C ASP A 290 -4.24 18.12 1.51
N THR A 291 -5.14 17.65 2.39
CA THR A 291 -4.91 17.65 3.84
C THR A 291 -3.85 16.62 4.26
N LEU A 292 -3.86 15.42 3.67
CA LEU A 292 -2.91 14.34 4.00
C LEU A 292 -1.57 14.49 3.27
N VAL A 293 -1.64 14.83 1.98
CA VAL A 293 -0.52 14.97 1.05
C VAL A 293 -0.68 16.27 0.26
N PRO A 294 -0.17 17.39 0.81
CA PRO A 294 -0.30 18.70 0.20
C PRO A 294 0.30 18.76 -1.22
N PRO A 295 -0.28 19.56 -2.13
CA PRO A 295 0.19 19.66 -3.52
C PRO A 295 1.63 20.17 -3.63
N GLU A 296 2.09 21.00 -2.69
CA GLU A 296 3.48 21.47 -2.60
C GLU A 296 4.48 20.33 -2.38
N ASP A 297 4.09 19.27 -1.64
CA ASP A 297 4.93 18.11 -1.39
C ASP A 297 5.06 17.24 -2.64
N LEU A 298 4.00 17.17 -3.45
CA LEU A 298 3.99 16.46 -4.74
C LEU A 298 4.83 17.21 -5.80
N ALA A 299 4.81 18.55 -5.77
CA ALA A 299 5.47 19.37 -6.78
C ALA A 299 6.99 19.52 -6.59
N THR A 300 7.51 19.27 -5.39
CA THR A 300 8.93 19.46 -5.10
C THR A 300 9.79 18.27 -5.53
N ARG A 301 10.99 18.56 -6.05
CA ARG A 301 12.01 17.57 -6.47
C ARG A 301 13.04 17.26 -5.38
N ARG A 302 12.71 17.56 -4.12
CA ARG A 302 13.57 17.20 -2.99
C ARG A 302 13.49 15.69 -2.73
N PRO A 303 14.58 15.06 -2.27
CA PRO A 303 14.58 13.66 -1.85
C PRO A 303 13.43 13.35 -0.87
N TRP A 304 12.85 12.18 -1.03
CA TRP A 304 11.84 11.61 -0.15
C TRP A 304 12.42 10.36 0.51
N ARG A 305 12.33 10.23 1.84
CA ARG A 305 12.69 9.01 2.56
C ARG A 305 11.52 8.01 2.52
N PHE A 306 11.43 7.28 1.41
CA PHE A 306 10.36 6.32 1.09
C PHE A 306 10.65 4.87 1.50
N HIS A 307 11.87 4.59 2.00
CA HIS A 307 12.30 3.25 2.40
C HIS A 307 13.15 3.35 3.68
N PRO A 308 13.02 2.41 4.63
CA PRO A 308 13.73 2.47 5.92
C PRO A 308 15.26 2.38 5.80
N ASP A 309 15.77 1.76 4.74
CA ASP A 309 17.21 1.59 4.53
C ASP A 309 17.89 2.85 3.95
N LEU A 310 17.11 3.89 3.63
CA LEU A 310 17.66 5.16 3.14
C LEU A 310 18.11 6.05 4.31
N PRO A 311 19.21 6.81 4.14
CA PRO A 311 19.78 7.63 5.21
C PRO A 311 18.92 8.84 5.56
#